data_AF-A0A6G9XJ90-F1
#
_entry.id   AF-A0A6G9XJ90-F1
#
_cell.length_a   1.000
_cell.length_b   1.000
_cell.length_c   1.000
_cell.angle_alpha   90.00
_cell.angle_beta   90.00
_cell.angle_gamma   90.00
#
_symmetry.space_group_name_H-M   'P 1'
#
loop_
_entity.id
_entity.type
_entity.pdbx_description
1 polymer ?
#
loop_
_entity_poly.entity_id
_entity_poly.type
_entity_poly.pdbx_seq_one_letter_code
_entity_poly.pdbx_strand_id
1 'polypeptide(L)'
;MEANEFELAATLMKFQVRSINAYMRATKALLRLELPIQLLPYEPGMTPAELVESVNVARTVLSDLPMDEFVRSTLRIALLSWMSGIGLAALASEHEELWAAEGAVLSTKHTEDLLDLAQGLLDGDIKLTEDDME
;
A
#
# COMPACT_ATOMS: atom_id res chain seq x y z
N MET A 1 -26.90 8.37 -16.21
CA MET A 1 -26.39 7.01 -16.04
C MET A 1 -24.97 6.93 -16.59
N GLU A 2 -24.74 7.28 -17.86
CA GLU A 2 -23.40 7.29 -18.50
C GLU A 2 -22.32 8.13 -17.78
N ALA A 3 -22.68 9.25 -17.14
CA ALA A 3 -21.70 10.09 -16.42
C ALA A 3 -21.06 9.38 -15.21
N ASN A 4 -21.82 8.53 -14.50
CA ASN A 4 -21.33 7.84 -13.29
C ASN A 4 -20.44 6.65 -13.65
N GLU A 5 -20.74 5.95 -14.75
CA GLU A 5 -19.91 4.86 -15.28
C GLU A 5 -18.55 5.39 -15.78
N PHE A 6 -18.54 6.54 -16.46
CA PHE A 6 -17.31 7.18 -16.90
C PHE A 6 -16.45 7.64 -15.71
N GLU A 7 -17.08 8.23 -14.69
CA GLU A 7 -16.41 8.69 -13.47
C GLU A 7 -15.84 7.52 -12.66
N LEU A 8 -16.58 6.42 -12.55
CA LEU A 8 -16.11 5.19 -11.92
C LEU A 8 -14.88 4.63 -12.66
N ALA A 9 -14.95 4.49 -13.98
CA ALA A 9 -13.85 3.97 -14.78
C ALA A 9 -12.58 4.85 -14.66
N ALA A 10 -12.75 6.18 -14.69
CA ALA A 10 -11.66 7.12 -14.49
C ALA A 10 -11.05 7.00 -13.08
N THR A 11 -11.88 6.82 -12.06
CA THR A 11 -11.44 6.68 -10.66
C THR A 11 -10.70 5.36 -10.44
N LEU A 12 -11.16 4.26 -11.01
CA LEU A 12 -10.47 2.96 -10.99
C LEU A 12 -9.14 3.01 -11.75
N MET A 13 -9.06 3.72 -12.86
CA MET A 13 -7.80 3.94 -13.58
C MET A 13 -6.80 4.74 -12.72
N LYS A 14 -7.27 5.77 -12.01
CA LYS A 14 -6.45 6.53 -11.06
C LYS A 14 -5.93 5.64 -9.93
N PHE A 15 -6.78 4.77 -9.38
CA PHE A 15 -6.39 3.77 -8.40
C PHE A 15 -5.32 2.83 -8.97
N GLN A 16 -5.49 2.30 -10.18
CA GLN A 16 -4.55 1.36 -10.80
C GLN A 16 -3.13 1.96 -10.91
N VAL A 17 -3.01 3.20 -11.41
CA VAL A 17 -1.72 3.89 -11.52
C VAL A 17 -1.07 4.08 -10.14
N ARG A 18 -1.85 4.50 -9.15
CA ARG A 18 -1.38 4.67 -7.77
C ARG A 18 -0.97 3.36 -7.11
N SER A 19 -1.72 2.29 -7.37
CA SER A 19 -1.44 0.95 -6.84
C SER A 19 -0.13 0.39 -7.40
N ILE A 20 0.16 0.61 -8.69
CA ILE A 20 1.45 0.24 -9.29
C ILE A 20 2.59 1.03 -8.64
N ASN A 21 2.40 2.32 -8.39
CA ASN A 21 3.39 3.13 -7.68
C ASN A 21 3.61 2.64 -6.25
N ALA A 22 2.53 2.37 -5.51
CA ALA A 22 2.59 1.79 -4.17
C ALA A 22 3.37 0.48 -4.16
N TYR A 23 3.09 -0.43 -5.10
CA TYR A 23 3.85 -1.68 -5.27
C TYR A 23 5.35 -1.44 -5.45
N MET A 24 5.73 -0.57 -6.39
CA MET A 24 7.15 -0.29 -6.67
C MET A 24 7.86 0.31 -5.45
N ARG A 25 7.18 1.21 -4.75
CA ARG A 25 7.72 1.90 -3.57
C ARG A 25 7.82 0.97 -2.35
N ALA A 26 6.79 0.17 -2.10
CA ALA A 26 6.79 -0.84 -1.05
C ALA A 26 7.89 -1.87 -1.30
N THR A 27 8.00 -2.39 -2.53
CA THR A 27 9.07 -3.31 -2.92
C THR A 27 10.45 -2.71 -2.65
N LYS A 28 10.68 -1.46 -3.06
CA LYS A 28 11.95 -0.77 -2.78
C LYS A 28 12.22 -0.63 -1.29
N ALA A 29 11.23 -0.24 -0.48
CA ALA A 29 11.41 -0.08 0.97
C ALA A 29 11.72 -1.43 1.65
N LEU A 30 10.96 -2.48 1.30
CA LEU A 30 11.10 -3.82 1.87
C LEU A 30 12.43 -4.50 1.49
N LEU A 31 12.94 -4.26 0.28
CA LEU A 31 14.23 -4.79 -0.16
C LEU A 31 15.44 -4.09 0.50
N ARG A 32 15.23 -2.91 1.10
CA ARG A 32 16.28 -2.15 1.81
C ARG A 32 16.44 -2.55 3.28
N LEU A 33 15.54 -3.36 3.80
CA LEU A 33 15.64 -3.87 5.17
C LEU A 33 16.87 -4.75 5.33
N GLU A 34 17.41 -4.83 6.55
CA GLU A 34 18.56 -5.71 6.86
C GLU A 34 18.29 -7.17 6.48
N LEU A 35 17.03 -7.60 6.66
CA LEU A 35 16.49 -8.84 6.13
C LEU A 35 15.48 -8.47 5.03
N PRO A 36 15.89 -8.49 3.75
CA PRO A 36 15.04 -8.08 2.63
C PRO A 36 13.78 -8.93 2.55
N ILE A 37 12.63 -8.28 2.43
CA ILE A 37 11.35 -8.94 2.17
C ILE A 37 10.99 -8.71 0.71
N GLN A 38 10.72 -9.78 -0.03
CA GLN A 38 10.33 -9.72 -1.43
C GLN A 38 8.81 -9.84 -1.57
N LEU A 39 8.20 -8.86 -2.24
CA LEU A 39 6.83 -9.00 -2.75
C LEU A 39 6.86 -9.78 -4.07
N LEU A 40 5.81 -10.56 -4.32
CA LEU A 40 5.68 -11.26 -5.59
C LEU A 40 5.67 -10.25 -6.76
N PRO A 41 6.40 -10.52 -7.84
CA PRO A 41 6.34 -9.71 -9.04
C PRO A 41 4.93 -9.77 -9.64
N TYR A 42 4.44 -8.64 -10.12
CA TYR A 42 3.20 -8.64 -10.89
C TYR A 42 3.45 -9.35 -12.22
N GLU A 43 2.83 -10.51 -12.39
CA GLU A 43 2.93 -11.33 -13.60
C GLU A 43 1.58 -11.40 -14.34
N PRO A 44 1.58 -11.48 -15.68
CA PRO A 44 0.35 -11.70 -16.44
C PRO A 44 -0.37 -12.98 -15.97
N GLY A 45 -1.61 -12.84 -15.53
CA GLY A 45 -2.42 -13.95 -15.00
C GLY A 45 -2.48 -14.02 -13.48
N MET A 46 -1.73 -13.19 -12.75
CA MET A 46 -1.83 -13.07 -11.30
C MET A 46 -3.21 -12.52 -10.90
N THR A 47 -3.86 -13.21 -9.98
CA THR A 47 -5.12 -12.81 -9.38
C THR A 47 -4.91 -11.73 -8.32
N PRO A 48 -5.90 -10.85 -8.06
CA PRO A 48 -5.83 -9.90 -6.96
C PRO A 48 -5.60 -10.58 -5.60
N ALA A 49 -6.11 -11.80 -5.41
CA ALA A 49 -5.95 -12.57 -4.17
C ALA A 49 -4.48 -12.96 -3.91
N GLU A 50 -3.75 -13.38 -4.94
CA GLU A 50 -2.32 -13.73 -4.83
C GLU A 50 -1.47 -12.50 -4.46
N LEU A 51 -1.78 -11.34 -5.03
CA LEU A 51 -1.11 -10.09 -4.66
C LEU A 51 -1.39 -9.72 -3.19
N VAL A 52 -2.65 -9.79 -2.76
CA VAL A 52 -3.04 -9.52 -1.37
C VAL A 52 -2.37 -10.50 -0.41
N GLU A 53 -2.29 -11.78 -0.76
CA GLU A 53 -1.61 -12.79 0.04
C GLU A 53 -0.11 -12.48 0.18
N SER A 54 0.56 -12.12 -0.91
CA SER A 54 1.98 -11.72 -0.87
C SER A 54 2.21 -10.51 0.05
N VAL A 55 1.34 -9.51 -0.03
CA VAL A 55 1.42 -8.32 0.84
C VAL A 55 1.15 -8.68 2.30
N ASN A 56 0.21 -9.59 2.57
CA ASN A 56 -0.09 -10.04 3.92
C ASN A 56 1.05 -10.88 4.52
N VAL A 57 1.71 -11.72 3.73
CA VAL A 57 2.92 -12.44 4.14
C VAL A 57 4.01 -11.45 4.52
N ALA A 58 4.29 -10.45 3.68
CA ALA A 58 5.27 -9.41 3.98
C ALA A 58 4.95 -8.66 5.28
N ARG A 59 3.68 -8.29 5.49
CA ARG A 59 3.21 -7.62 6.71
C ARG A 59 3.37 -8.52 7.96
N THR A 60 3.19 -9.83 7.82
CA THR A 60 3.39 -10.79 8.89
C THR A 60 4.86 -10.88 9.25
N VAL A 61 5.74 -11.09 8.26
CA VAL A 61 7.20 -11.15 8.46
C VAL A 61 7.74 -9.87 9.10
N LEU A 62 7.27 -8.70 8.66
CA LEU A 62 7.63 -7.41 9.29
C LEU A 62 7.37 -7.39 10.80
N SER A 63 6.35 -8.10 11.29
CA SER A 63 6.00 -8.10 12.72
C SER A 63 7.08 -8.74 13.58
N ASP A 64 7.84 -9.68 13.01
CA ASP A 64 8.82 -10.48 13.72
C ASP A 64 10.26 -9.96 13.53
N LEU A 65 10.46 -8.97 12.66
CA LEU A 65 11.79 -8.44 12.39
C LEU A 65 12.32 -7.58 13.56
N PRO A 66 13.59 -7.80 13.98
CA PRO A 66 14.25 -7.00 15.01
C PRO A 66 14.72 -5.67 14.40
N MET A 67 13.79 -4.75 14.18
CA MET A 67 14.03 -3.42 13.62
C MET A 67 13.32 -2.34 14.44
N ASP A 68 13.61 -1.08 14.12
CA ASP A 68 12.95 0.08 14.72
C ASP A 68 11.41 -0.04 14.67
N GLU A 69 10.76 0.26 15.79
CA GLU A 69 9.33 0.07 15.96
C GLU A 69 8.51 1.00 15.06
N PHE A 70 8.96 2.24 14.85
CA PHE A 70 8.27 3.19 14.01
C PHE A 70 8.37 2.81 12.54
N VAL A 71 9.57 2.42 12.07
CA VAL A 71 9.74 1.92 10.71
C VAL A 71 8.86 0.68 10.48
N ARG A 72 8.91 -0.28 11.41
CA ARG A 72 8.09 -1.51 11.36
C ARG A 72 6.61 -1.18 11.30
N SER A 73 6.12 -0.33 12.20
CA SER A 73 4.70 0.02 12.28
C SER A 73 4.25 0.80 11.05
N THR A 74 5.04 1.77 10.59
CA THR A 74 4.76 2.57 9.40
C THR A 74 4.64 1.68 8.16
N LEU A 75 5.59 0.78 7.94
CA LEU A 75 5.54 -0.17 6.82
C LEU A 75 4.32 -1.11 6.92
N ARG A 76 4.02 -1.64 8.10
CA ARG A 76 2.87 -2.54 8.30
C ARG A 76 1.54 -1.84 8.04
N ILE A 77 1.40 -0.58 8.47
CA ILE A 77 0.21 0.23 8.21
C ILE A 77 0.14 0.57 6.72
N ALA A 78 1.24 0.93 6.07
CA ALA A 78 1.27 1.22 4.64
C ALA A 78 0.76 0.04 3.80
N LEU A 79 1.25 -1.18 4.11
CA LEU A 79 0.80 -2.41 3.45
C LEU A 79 -0.68 -2.72 3.74
N LEU A 80 -1.13 -2.49 4.98
CA LEU A 80 -2.54 -2.67 5.33
C LEU A 80 -3.46 -1.70 4.58
N SER A 81 -3.12 -0.41 4.55
CA SER A 81 -3.85 0.60 3.80
C SER A 81 -3.89 0.28 2.30
N TRP A 82 -2.82 -0.31 1.77
CA TRP A 82 -2.79 -0.70 0.36
C TRP A 82 -3.75 -1.85 0.09
N MET A 83 -3.75 -2.89 0.93
CA MET A 83 -4.72 -3.99 0.84
C MET A 83 -6.17 -3.50 0.98
N SER A 84 -6.44 -2.55 1.88
CA SER A 84 -7.75 -1.91 1.99
C SER A 84 -8.14 -1.22 0.68
N GLY A 85 -7.21 -0.52 0.03
CA GLY A 85 -7.43 0.08 -1.29
C GLY A 85 -7.78 -0.95 -2.37
N ILE A 86 -7.07 -2.09 -2.39
CA ILE A 86 -7.37 -3.19 -3.33
C ILE A 86 -8.77 -3.76 -3.07
N GLY A 87 -9.14 -3.99 -1.81
CA GLY A 87 -10.47 -4.48 -1.45
C GLY A 87 -11.59 -3.51 -1.85
N LEU A 88 -11.39 -2.21 -1.64
CA LEU A 88 -12.35 -1.18 -2.05
C LEU A 88 -12.47 -1.07 -3.57
N ALA A 89 -11.37 -1.20 -4.32
CA ALA A 89 -11.39 -1.19 -5.79
C ALA A 89 -12.10 -2.43 -6.36
N ALA A 90 -11.93 -3.60 -5.72
CA ALA A 90 -12.65 -4.82 -6.08
C ALA A 90 -14.16 -4.64 -5.86
N LEU A 91 -14.55 -4.15 -4.67
CA LEU A 91 -15.95 -3.85 -4.35
C LEU A 91 -16.58 -2.86 -5.36
N ALA A 92 -15.84 -1.79 -5.68
CA ALA A 92 -16.28 -0.80 -6.65
C ALA A 92 -16.45 -1.36 -8.06
N SER A 93 -15.59 -2.29 -8.46
CA SER A 93 -15.66 -2.95 -9.77
C SER A 93 -16.82 -3.95 -9.85
N GLU A 94 -17.12 -4.65 -8.76
CA GLU A 94 -18.20 -5.65 -8.70
C GLU A 94 -19.59 -5.03 -8.59
N HIS A 95 -19.71 -3.90 -7.91
CA HIS A 95 -21.00 -3.28 -7.59
C HIS A 95 -21.22 -1.91 -8.24
N GLU A 96 -20.28 -1.43 -9.07
CA GLU A 96 -20.34 -0.13 -9.73
C GLU A 96 -20.44 1.06 -8.76
N GLU A 97 -19.82 0.93 -7.59
CA GLU A 97 -19.92 1.87 -6.47
C GLU A 97 -18.82 2.94 -6.52
N LEU A 98 -19.16 4.16 -6.95
CA LEU A 98 -18.21 5.28 -7.07
C LEU A 98 -17.50 5.62 -5.75
N TRP A 99 -18.24 5.67 -4.64
CA TRP A 99 -17.67 6.00 -3.31
C TRP A 99 -16.60 4.98 -2.88
N ALA A 100 -16.75 3.71 -3.29
CA ALA A 100 -15.77 2.67 -3.00
C ALA A 100 -14.51 2.89 -3.84
N ALA A 101 -14.65 3.30 -5.11
CA ALA A 101 -13.50 3.65 -5.95
C ALA A 101 -12.76 4.88 -5.41
N GLU A 102 -13.48 5.91 -4.95
CA GLU A 102 -12.88 7.07 -4.28
C GLU A 102 -12.15 6.68 -3.00
N GLY A 103 -12.76 5.81 -2.20
CA GLY A 103 -12.14 5.21 -1.02
C GLY A 103 -10.83 4.49 -1.35
N ALA A 104 -10.80 3.71 -2.44
CA ALA A 104 -9.59 3.03 -2.90
C ALA A 104 -8.47 4.01 -3.28
N VAL A 105 -8.80 5.13 -3.92
CA VAL A 105 -7.85 6.21 -4.24
C VAL A 105 -7.33 6.88 -2.96
N LEU A 106 -8.18 7.11 -1.96
CA LEU A 106 -7.77 7.67 -0.67
C LEU A 106 -6.85 6.71 0.10
N SER A 107 -7.18 5.43 0.15
CA SER A 107 -6.35 4.42 0.81
C SER A 107 -4.97 4.32 0.15
N THR A 108 -4.89 4.35 -1.17
CA THR A 108 -3.59 4.33 -1.88
C THR A 108 -2.79 5.62 -1.70
N LYS A 109 -3.45 6.78 -1.59
CA LYS A 109 -2.77 8.03 -1.19
C LYS A 109 -2.16 7.89 0.21
N HIS A 110 -2.91 7.37 1.16
CA HIS A 110 -2.41 7.16 2.52
C HIS A 110 -1.24 6.17 2.56
N THR A 111 -1.29 5.10 1.75
CA THR A 111 -0.15 4.20 1.54
C THR A 111 1.07 4.94 1.02
N GLU A 112 0.93 5.80 0.01
CA GLU A 112 2.04 6.61 -0.52
C GLU A 112 2.67 7.47 0.57
N ASP A 113 1.84 8.20 1.33
CA ASP A 113 2.29 9.08 2.41
C ASP A 113 3.05 8.29 3.51
N LEU A 114 2.60 7.08 3.85
CA LEU A 114 3.29 6.20 4.80
C LEU A 114 4.58 5.60 4.23
N LEU A 115 4.62 5.29 2.94
CA LEU A 115 5.84 4.81 2.29
C LEU A 115 6.90 5.92 2.18
N ASP A 116 6.48 7.18 1.97
CA ASP A 116 7.35 8.36 2.07
C ASP A 116 7.95 8.47 3.48
N LEU A 117 7.11 8.36 4.51
CA LEU A 117 7.56 8.39 5.91
C LEU A 117 8.53 7.24 6.22
N ALA A 118 8.19 6.01 5.86
CA ALA A 118 9.06 4.85 6.09
C ALA A 118 10.41 4.99 5.37
N GLN A 119 10.42 5.53 4.15
CA GLN A 119 11.66 5.79 3.42
C GLN A 119 12.49 6.86 4.13
N GLY A 120 11.89 7.99 4.52
CA GLY A 120 12.60 9.04 5.27
C GLY A 120 13.18 8.55 6.60
N LEU A 121 12.48 7.66 7.32
CA LEU A 121 13.00 7.02 8.53
C LEU A 121 14.18 6.07 8.23
N LEU A 122 14.07 5.25 7.18
CA LEU A 122 15.13 4.32 6.75
C LEU A 122 16.37 5.04 6.22
N ASP A 123 16.19 6.20 5.58
CA ASP A 123 17.27 7.06 5.08
C ASP A 123 17.92 7.89 6.20
N GLY A 124 17.29 7.98 7.37
CA GLY A 124 17.72 8.83 8.48
C GLY A 124 17.46 10.32 8.25
N ASP A 125 16.69 10.66 7.20
CA ASP A 125 16.23 12.01 6.88
C ASP A 125 15.18 12.50 7.88
N ILE A 126 14.37 11.56 8.41
CA ILE A 126 13.41 11.79 9.47
C ILE A 126 13.97 11.17 10.75
N LYS A 127 14.17 12.00 11.78
CA LYS A 127 14.57 11.57 13.11
C LYS A 127 13.42 11.82 14.06
N LEU A 128 12.95 10.78 14.71
CA LEU A 128 11.98 10.89 15.80
C LEU A 128 12.74 11.27 17.06
N THR A 129 12.29 12.33 17.73
CA THR A 129 12.82 12.78 19.01
C THR A 129 12.00 12.18 20.15
N GLU A 130 12.55 12.14 21.37
CA GLU A 130 11.82 11.62 22.55
C GLU A 130 10.49 12.37 22.78
N ASP A 131 10.42 13.65 22.43
CA ASP A 131 9.20 14.47 22.50
C ASP A 131 8.12 14.05 21.47
N ASP A 132 8.50 13.33 20.39
CA ASP A 132 7.55 12.81 19.39
C ASP A 132 6.94 11.45 19.82
N MET A 133 7.38 10.89 20.94
CA MET A 133 7.00 9.56 21.44
C MET A 133 6.08 9.59 22.68
N GLU A 134 5.76 10.78 23.20
CA GLU A 134 4.79 11.01 24.29
C GLU A 134 3.34 11.21 23.76
#